data_AF-A0A3G6ULP4-F1
#
_entry.id   AF-A0A3G6ULP4-F1
#
_cell.length_a   1.000
_cell.length_b   1.000
_cell.length_c   1.000
_cell.angle_alpha   90.00
_cell.angle_beta   90.00
_cell.angle_gamma   90.00
#
_symmetry.space_group_name_H-M   'P 1'
#
loop_
_entity.id
_entity.type
_entity.pdbx_description
1 polymer ?
#
loop_
_entity_poly.entity_id
_entity_poly.type
_entity_poly.pdbx_seq_one_letter_code
_entity_poly.pdbx_strand_id
1 'polypeptide(L)'
;MNQPGFTGHSCTAYPCCSAAFSDGFHLPVYARSTLSSGGNELASSIRKKLLHTQERSCMTGNICCFEGEWLFFEEDADEGKLVDVMDLSDMHMLMDGIWYQAIWLSDGKIKTDSGEHSIADSHVFKIRRKLPFAFEQMLRSLDDDSLVRFTGELNQLGYSIYDCIYCYNHLLFTNKKLKTACTSFYQFDNEDSICGVQHHRMPTEDVLDRYEFTTSLGKRSILLLKK
;
A
#
# COMPACT_ATOMS: atom_id res chain seq x y z
N MET A 1 15.44 42.89 19.43
CA MET A 1 14.29 42.54 18.59
C MET A 1 14.84 42.20 17.20
N ASN A 2 14.62 40.95 16.80
CA ASN A 2 15.08 40.33 15.55
C ASN A 2 14.36 40.92 14.34
N GLN A 3 15.06 41.05 13.21
CA GLN A 3 14.90 40.22 12.00
C GLN A 3 16.07 40.47 11.03
N PRO A 4 16.53 39.45 10.30
CA PRO A 4 16.92 39.69 8.91
C PRO A 4 16.38 38.64 7.92
N GLY A 5 15.88 39.17 6.79
CA GLY A 5 16.16 38.73 5.42
C GLY A 5 16.04 37.25 5.05
N PHE A 6 14.88 36.88 4.49
CA PHE A 6 14.80 35.75 3.56
C PHE A 6 15.50 36.13 2.26
N THR A 7 16.59 35.45 1.93
CA THR A 7 17.18 35.47 0.59
C THR A 7 16.65 34.26 -0.18
N GLY A 8 15.97 34.54 -1.29
CA GLY A 8 15.52 33.52 -2.23
C GLY A 8 16.72 32.88 -2.92
N HIS A 9 16.71 31.56 -3.01
CA HIS A 9 17.60 30.81 -3.90
C HIS A 9 16.73 30.15 -4.96
N SER A 10 17.06 30.49 -6.20
CA SER A 10 16.43 30.00 -7.42
C SER A 10 16.74 28.52 -7.61
N CYS A 11 15.70 27.70 -7.77
CA CYS A 11 15.84 26.34 -8.29
C CYS A 11 16.43 26.40 -9.70
N THR A 12 17.60 25.78 -9.87
CA THR A 12 18.16 25.50 -11.19
C THR A 12 17.69 24.12 -11.60
N ALA A 13 16.94 24.09 -12.70
CA ALA A 13 16.23 22.95 -13.23
C ALA A 13 17.15 21.86 -13.79
N TYR A 14 16.80 20.59 -13.56
CA TYR A 14 17.04 19.52 -14.52
C TYR A 14 15.79 19.32 -15.39
N PRO A 15 15.94 18.95 -16.67
CA PRO A 15 14.88 19.09 -17.66
C PRO A 15 14.15 17.77 -17.85
N CYS A 16 12.99 17.60 -17.21
CA CYS A 16 12.00 16.64 -17.68
C CYS A 16 10.63 17.03 -17.13
N CYS A 17 9.93 17.94 -17.83
CA CYS A 17 8.53 18.21 -17.58
C CYS A 17 7.93 18.89 -18.81
N SER A 18 7.33 18.09 -19.70
CA SER A 18 6.41 18.60 -20.72
C SER A 18 5.42 17.51 -21.12
N ALA A 19 4.20 17.59 -20.56
CA ALA A 19 2.88 17.29 -21.16
C ALA A 19 1.91 16.92 -20.02
N ALA A 20 1.10 17.87 -19.53
CA ALA A 20 -0.28 18.13 -19.98
C ALA A 20 -1.31 17.13 -19.41
N PHE A 21 -1.84 17.45 -18.22
CA PHE A 21 -3.08 16.87 -17.68
C PHE A 21 -4.27 17.79 -17.99
N SER A 22 -5.38 17.21 -18.42
CA SER A 22 -6.70 17.86 -18.42
C SER A 22 -7.78 16.90 -17.92
N ASP A 23 -8.61 17.44 -17.04
CA ASP A 23 -10.00 17.09 -16.73
C ASP A 23 -10.32 15.88 -15.82
N GLY A 24 -10.34 16.18 -14.51
CA GLY A 24 -11.59 16.38 -13.77
C GLY A 24 -12.59 15.22 -13.65
N PHE A 25 -12.55 14.51 -12.52
CA PHE A 25 -13.72 13.78 -12.00
C PHE A 25 -13.84 13.91 -10.48
N HIS A 26 -14.92 14.54 -10.03
CA HIS A 26 -15.35 14.60 -8.63
C HIS A 26 -15.87 13.23 -8.17
N LEU A 27 -15.26 12.65 -7.14
CA LEU A 27 -15.82 11.53 -6.38
C LEU A 27 -16.33 12.00 -5.01
N PRO A 28 -17.45 11.45 -4.50
CA PRO A 28 -18.08 11.94 -3.27
C PRO A 28 -17.33 11.50 -2.01
N VAL A 29 -17.26 12.44 -1.06
CA VAL A 29 -16.73 12.29 0.29
C VAL A 29 -17.62 11.33 1.08
N TYR A 30 -17.12 10.13 1.39
CA TYR A 30 -17.77 9.25 2.36
C TYR A 30 -17.41 9.64 3.80
N ALA A 31 -18.44 9.95 4.58
CA ALA A 31 -18.36 10.31 5.98
C ALA A 31 -17.72 9.19 6.82
N ARG A 32 -16.74 9.57 7.65
CA ARG A 32 -16.14 8.72 8.69
C ARG A 32 -17.21 8.36 9.73
N SER A 33 -17.64 7.10 9.75
CA SER A 33 -18.32 6.52 10.90
C SER A 33 -17.27 5.91 11.85
N THR A 34 -17.08 6.53 13.00
CA THR A 34 -16.35 5.98 14.13
C THR A 34 -17.06 4.74 14.66
N LEU A 35 -16.49 3.56 14.44
CA LEU A 35 -16.83 2.33 15.16
C LEU A 35 -15.62 1.88 15.97
N SER A 36 -15.67 2.23 17.25
CA SER A 36 -14.91 1.59 18.31
C SER A 36 -15.41 0.15 18.47
N SER A 37 -14.55 -0.81 18.18
CA SER A 37 -14.67 -2.17 18.75
C SER A 37 -13.29 -2.80 18.78
N GLY A 38 -12.79 -3.04 20.00
CA GLY A 38 -11.53 -3.71 20.25
C GLY A 38 -11.46 -5.08 19.57
N GLY A 39 -10.30 -5.35 18.97
CA GLY A 39 -9.98 -6.62 18.34
C GLY A 39 -8.49 -6.91 18.51
N ASN A 40 -8.18 -7.89 19.37
CA ASN A 40 -6.92 -8.62 19.52
C ASN A 40 -5.62 -7.90 19.11
N GLU A 41 -5.04 -7.20 20.09
CA GLU A 41 -3.60 -6.90 20.12
C GLU A 41 -2.80 -8.20 20.25
N LEU A 42 -2.60 -8.90 19.14
CA LEU A 42 -1.32 -9.43 18.68
C LEU A 42 -1.61 -10.23 17.40
N ALA A 43 -1.65 -9.55 16.26
CA ALA A 43 -1.36 -10.24 15.01
C ALA A 43 -0.07 -11.05 15.23
N SER A 44 -0.15 -12.37 15.07
CA SER A 44 0.95 -13.32 15.25
C SER A 44 2.25 -12.78 14.67
N SER A 45 3.37 -13.00 15.37
CA SER A 45 4.70 -12.56 14.91
C SER A 45 4.99 -13.01 13.48
N ILE A 46 4.42 -14.15 13.07
CA ILE A 46 4.49 -14.69 11.71
C ILE A 46 3.77 -13.80 10.72
N ARG A 47 2.54 -13.39 11.00
CA ARG A 47 1.76 -12.50 10.12
C ARG A 47 2.46 -11.18 9.91
N LYS A 48 2.94 -10.55 10.99
CA LYS A 48 3.72 -9.30 10.88
C LYS A 48 4.96 -9.54 10.01
N LYS A 49 5.76 -10.57 10.32
CA LYS A 49 6.94 -10.89 9.53
C LYS A 49 6.60 -11.09 8.05
N LEU A 50 5.58 -11.89 7.74
CA LEU A 50 5.15 -12.18 6.37
C LEU A 50 4.80 -10.89 5.62
N LEU A 51 3.97 -10.02 6.20
CA LEU A 51 3.56 -8.75 5.59
C LEU A 51 4.75 -7.78 5.43
N HIS A 52 5.72 -7.82 6.35
CA HIS A 52 6.87 -6.90 6.33
C HIS A 52 7.97 -7.34 5.36
N THR A 53 8.10 -8.63 5.05
CA THR A 53 9.18 -9.18 4.22
C THR A 53 8.78 -9.44 2.77
N GLN A 54 7.57 -9.08 2.34
CA GLN A 54 7.18 -9.25 0.93
C GLN A 54 7.99 -8.32 0.02
N GLU A 55 8.24 -8.79 -1.20
CA GLU A 55 8.69 -7.92 -2.28
C GLU A 55 7.70 -6.78 -2.50
N ARG A 56 8.21 -5.63 -2.96
CA ARG A 56 7.39 -4.44 -3.25
C ARG A 56 6.53 -3.96 -2.06
N SER A 57 6.88 -4.37 -0.84
CA SER A 57 6.18 -3.92 0.38
C SER A 57 6.49 -2.47 0.78
N CYS A 58 7.51 -1.87 0.16
CA CYS A 58 7.87 -0.48 0.33
C CYS A 58 8.07 0.19 -1.03
N MET A 59 7.87 1.50 -1.06
CA MET A 59 8.28 2.41 -2.12
C MET A 59 9.56 3.10 -1.66
N THR A 60 10.52 3.30 -2.56
CA THR A 60 11.71 4.12 -2.33
C THR A 60 11.66 5.32 -3.27
N GLY A 61 12.02 6.50 -2.78
CA GLY A 61 11.92 7.71 -3.57
C GLY A 61 12.20 8.98 -2.78
N ASN A 62 11.92 10.13 -3.36
CA ASN A 62 12.28 11.43 -2.78
C ASN A 62 11.02 12.26 -2.53
N ILE A 63 11.06 13.12 -1.50
CA ILE A 63 9.98 14.07 -1.21
C ILE A 63 10.44 15.46 -1.63
N CYS A 64 9.69 16.10 -2.53
CA CYS A 64 9.99 17.40 -3.09
C CYS A 64 8.80 18.35 -2.94
N CYS A 65 9.06 19.66 -2.93
CA CYS A 65 8.01 20.68 -2.93
C CYS A 65 7.84 21.23 -4.35
N PHE A 66 6.63 21.11 -4.92
CA PHE A 66 6.28 21.62 -6.24
C PHE A 66 5.00 22.45 -6.13
N GLU A 67 5.06 23.71 -6.58
CA GLU A 67 3.91 24.65 -6.52
C GLU A 67 3.24 24.79 -5.14
N GLY A 68 4.00 24.56 -4.06
CA GLY A 68 3.51 24.63 -2.67
C GLY A 68 2.94 23.32 -2.13
N GLU A 69 2.95 22.25 -2.92
CA GLU A 69 2.53 20.91 -2.52
C GLU A 69 3.75 20.01 -2.31
N TRP A 70 3.69 19.14 -1.30
CA TRP A 70 4.70 18.12 -1.06
C TRP A 70 4.33 16.84 -1.80
N LEU A 71 5.21 16.42 -2.69
CA LEU A 71 5.04 15.25 -3.54
C LEU A 71 6.14 14.23 -3.25
N PHE A 72 5.75 12.96 -3.15
CA PHE A 72 6.65 11.82 -3.13
C PHE A 72 6.78 11.25 -4.54
N PHE A 73 8.00 11.22 -5.06
CA PHE A 73 8.34 10.60 -6.34
C PHE A 73 9.07 9.29 -6.09
N GLU A 74 8.50 8.19 -6.56
CA GLU A 74 9.14 6.87 -6.52
C GLU A 74 10.25 6.79 -7.58
N GLU A 75 11.33 6.05 -7.34
CA GLU A 75 12.57 6.07 -8.15
C GLU A 75 12.37 5.94 -9.68
N ASP A 76 11.31 5.25 -10.11
CA ASP A 76 10.99 5.02 -11.52
C ASP A 76 9.60 5.56 -11.94
N ALA A 77 8.99 6.43 -11.12
CA ALA A 77 7.67 7.00 -11.40
C ALA A 77 7.77 8.45 -11.91
N ASP A 78 7.16 8.71 -13.06
CA ASP A 78 7.05 10.07 -13.62
C ASP A 78 6.03 10.94 -12.85
N GLU A 79 5.13 10.32 -12.10
CA GLU A 79 4.08 11.01 -11.34
C GLU A 79 4.34 11.01 -9.84
N GLY A 80 4.20 12.20 -9.23
CA GLY A 80 4.33 12.40 -7.79
C GLY A 80 3.03 12.09 -7.04
N LYS A 81 3.14 11.47 -5.87
CA LYS A 81 2.03 11.21 -4.95
C LYS A 81 1.97 12.32 -3.89
N LEU A 82 0.80 12.91 -3.64
CA LEU A 82 0.62 13.90 -2.58
C LEU A 82 0.95 13.31 -1.21
N VAL A 83 1.93 13.89 -0.52
CA VAL A 83 2.39 13.42 0.80
C VAL A 83 1.25 13.46 1.82
N ASP A 84 0.36 14.44 1.74
CA ASP A 84 -0.77 14.62 2.66
C ASP A 84 -1.82 13.50 2.60
N VAL A 85 -1.89 12.74 1.51
CA VAL A 85 -2.83 11.61 1.37
C VAL A 85 -2.16 10.26 1.65
N MET A 86 -0.84 10.24 1.82
CA MET A 86 -0.07 9.03 2.05
C MET A 86 -0.10 8.61 3.53
N ASP A 87 0.05 7.30 3.76
CA ASP A 87 0.28 6.76 5.09
C ASP A 87 1.80 6.72 5.36
N LEU A 88 2.28 7.66 6.16
CA LEU A 88 3.70 7.83 6.49
C LEU A 88 4.07 7.19 7.84
N SER A 89 3.22 6.33 8.39
CA SER A 89 3.42 5.73 9.72
C SER A 89 4.64 4.80 9.80
N ASP A 90 5.03 4.20 8.68
CA ASP A 90 6.26 3.41 8.52
C ASP A 90 7.12 4.02 7.41
N MET A 91 7.62 5.23 7.70
CA MET A 91 8.55 5.97 6.86
C MET A 91 9.96 5.90 7.45
N HIS A 92 10.94 5.76 6.57
CA HIS A 92 12.35 5.79 6.90
C HIS A 92 13.09 6.75 5.98
N MET A 93 14.12 7.43 6.50
CA MET A 93 15.01 8.31 5.76
C MET A 93 16.40 7.69 5.70
N LEU A 94 17.05 7.75 4.53
CA LEU A 94 18.42 7.29 4.35
C LEU A 94 19.39 8.39 4.76
N MET A 95 20.23 8.13 5.76
CA MET A 95 21.31 9.03 6.20
C MET A 95 22.58 8.21 6.36
N ASP A 96 23.68 8.65 5.74
CA ASP A 96 25.00 7.98 5.83
C ASP A 96 24.95 6.48 5.50
N GLY A 97 24.08 6.08 4.56
CA GLY A 97 23.87 4.69 4.15
C GLY A 97 23.03 3.84 5.11
N ILE A 98 22.45 4.45 6.15
CA ILE A 98 21.63 3.78 7.17
C ILE A 98 20.19 4.31 7.12
N TRP A 99 19.22 3.40 7.25
CA TRP A 99 17.81 3.75 7.31
C TRP A 99 17.41 4.10 8.74
N TYR A 100 16.96 5.34 8.95
CA TYR A 100 16.43 5.82 10.22
C TYR A 100 14.92 5.95 10.14
N GLN A 101 14.21 5.52 11.19
CA GLN A 101 12.78 5.78 11.28
C GLN A 101 12.54 7.29 11.29
N ALA A 102 11.57 7.71 10.48
CA ALA A 102 11.30 9.10 10.19
C ALA A 102 9.82 9.41 10.41
N ILE A 103 9.54 10.54 11.05
CA ILE A 103 8.19 11.05 11.31
C ILE A 103 8.03 12.36 10.56
N TRP A 104 7.04 12.43 9.67
CA TRP A 104 6.65 13.67 9.00
C TRP A 104 5.99 14.61 10.00
N LEU A 105 6.52 15.84 10.14
CA LEU A 105 5.96 16.84 11.06
C LEU A 105 5.05 17.84 10.35
N SER A 106 5.44 18.31 9.16
CA SER A 106 4.76 19.24 8.22
C SER A 106 5.81 20.10 7.50
N ASP A 107 5.44 20.75 6.40
CA ASP A 107 6.24 21.77 5.72
C ASP A 107 7.69 21.35 5.43
N GLY A 108 7.88 20.10 5.00
CA GLY A 108 9.21 19.57 4.69
C GLY A 108 10.09 19.31 5.90
N LYS A 109 9.51 19.22 7.10
CA LYS A 109 10.23 18.86 8.32
C LYS A 109 9.98 17.41 8.69
N ILE A 110 11.08 16.73 9.00
CA ILE A 110 11.08 15.34 9.44
C ILE A 110 11.81 15.23 10.76
N LYS A 111 11.28 14.40 11.65
CA LYS A 111 11.95 13.99 12.88
C LYS A 111 12.48 12.59 12.76
N THR A 112 13.72 12.41 13.19
CA THR A 112 14.36 11.10 13.38
C THR A 112 14.90 11.04 14.81
N ASP A 113 15.46 9.90 15.20
CA ASP A 113 16.15 9.77 16.49
C ASP A 113 17.39 10.68 16.62
N SER A 114 17.95 11.15 15.50
CA SER A 114 19.08 12.09 15.48
C SER A 114 18.66 13.56 15.58
N GLY A 115 17.36 13.85 15.51
CA GLY A 115 16.80 15.20 15.61
C GLY A 115 15.82 15.55 14.49
N GLU A 116 15.52 16.84 14.39
CA GLU A 116 14.68 17.39 13.32
C GLU A 116 15.53 17.85 12.14
N HIS A 117 15.07 17.51 10.94
CA HIS A 117 15.75 17.77 9.67
C HIS A 117 14.77 18.47 8.72
N SER A 118 15.28 19.43 7.95
CA SER A 118 14.55 19.96 6.79
C SER A 118 14.88 19.11 5.58
N ILE A 119 13.88 18.76 4.79
CA ILE A 119 14.05 17.93 3.60
C ILE A 119 14.73 18.75 2.51
N ALA A 120 15.67 18.10 1.83
CA ALA A 120 16.24 18.53 0.58
C ALA A 120 15.96 17.44 -0.46
N ASP A 121 15.98 17.81 -1.74
CA ASP A 121 15.70 16.89 -2.86
C ASP A 121 16.67 15.70 -2.94
N SER A 122 17.81 15.78 -2.25
CA SER A 122 18.79 14.69 -2.13
C SER A 122 18.43 13.62 -1.11
N HIS A 123 17.42 13.82 -0.27
CA HIS A 123 17.03 12.83 0.73
C HIS A 123 16.19 11.73 0.11
N VAL A 124 16.59 10.49 0.38
CA VAL A 124 15.88 9.29 -0.05
C VAL A 124 15.06 8.76 1.11
N PHE A 125 13.80 8.45 0.81
CA PHE A 125 12.82 7.91 1.73
C PHE A 125 12.41 6.52 1.30
N LYS A 126 12.04 5.72 2.30
CA LYS A 126 11.42 4.42 2.13
C LYS A 126 10.12 4.40 2.93
N ILE A 127 9.01 4.19 2.24
CA ILE A 127 7.67 4.27 2.82
C ILE A 127 6.96 2.94 2.58
N ARG A 128 6.35 2.36 3.61
CA ARG A 128 5.57 1.12 3.47
C ARG A 128 4.35 1.33 2.57
N ARG A 129 4.13 0.41 1.63
CA ARG A 129 2.91 0.38 0.82
C ARG A 129 1.72 -0.01 1.69
N LYS A 130 0.57 0.61 1.41
CA LYS A 130 -0.70 0.25 2.04
C LYS A 130 -1.47 -0.70 1.14
N LEU A 131 -2.03 -1.74 1.74
CA LEU A 131 -2.91 -2.67 1.04
C LEU A 131 -4.28 -2.01 0.80
N PRO A 132 -4.92 -2.24 -0.36
CA PRO A 132 -6.30 -1.82 -0.58
C PRO A 132 -7.22 -2.37 0.52
N PHE A 133 -8.09 -1.53 1.07
CA PHE A 133 -8.90 -1.86 2.26
C PHE A 133 -9.64 -3.20 2.11
N ALA A 134 -10.31 -3.43 0.97
CA ALA A 134 -11.11 -4.63 0.81
C ALA A 134 -10.27 -5.92 0.73
N PHE A 135 -9.06 -5.82 0.17
CA PHE A 135 -8.09 -6.91 0.15
C PHE A 135 -7.48 -7.13 1.53
N GLU A 136 -7.16 -6.06 2.26
CA GLU A 136 -6.70 -6.14 3.65
C GLU A 136 -7.71 -6.88 4.54
N GLN A 137 -9.00 -6.59 4.40
CA GLN A 137 -10.05 -7.31 5.14
C GLN A 137 -10.10 -8.80 4.78
N MET A 138 -9.85 -9.17 3.52
CA MET A 138 -9.75 -10.58 3.15
C MET A 138 -8.56 -11.24 3.83
N LEU A 139 -7.36 -10.63 3.75
CA LEU A 139 -6.17 -11.20 4.39
C LEU A 139 -6.33 -11.31 5.91
N ARG A 140 -7.01 -10.36 6.55
CA ARG A 140 -7.33 -10.41 7.99
C ARG A 140 -8.32 -11.51 8.35
N SER A 141 -9.15 -11.96 7.40
CA SER A 141 -10.09 -13.05 7.64
C SER A 141 -9.43 -14.43 7.62
N LEU A 142 -8.30 -14.58 6.92
CA LEU A 142 -7.53 -15.82 6.88
C LEU A 142 -6.85 -16.08 8.23
N ASP A 143 -6.79 -17.33 8.66
CA ASP A 143 -5.85 -17.77 9.70
C ASP A 143 -4.39 -17.67 9.21
N ASP A 144 -3.41 -17.84 10.11
CA ASP A 144 -2.00 -17.70 9.76
C ASP A 144 -1.50 -18.74 8.75
N ASP A 145 -1.95 -20.00 8.82
CA ASP A 145 -1.57 -21.05 7.87
C ASP A 145 -2.16 -20.75 6.49
N SER A 146 -3.45 -20.38 6.46
CA SER A 146 -4.14 -19.98 5.24
C SER A 146 -3.51 -18.75 4.60
N LEU A 147 -3.08 -17.76 5.40
CA LEU A 147 -2.35 -16.60 4.91
C LEU A 147 -1.00 -16.97 4.29
N VAL A 148 -0.20 -17.80 4.99
CA VAL A 148 1.11 -18.24 4.48
C VAL A 148 0.95 -19.00 3.17
N ARG A 149 -0.05 -19.88 3.07
CA ARG A 149 -0.35 -20.63 1.85
C ARG A 149 -0.83 -19.72 0.72
N PHE A 150 -1.74 -18.79 0.99
CA PHE A 150 -2.22 -17.83 -0.02
C PHE A 150 -1.07 -17.00 -0.58
N THR A 151 -0.29 -16.38 0.29
CA THR A 151 0.87 -15.58 -0.10
C THR A 151 1.92 -16.44 -0.79
N GLY A 152 2.16 -17.67 -0.32
CA GLY A 152 3.09 -18.60 -0.94
C GLY A 152 2.71 -18.97 -2.38
N GLU A 153 1.43 -19.22 -2.65
CA GLU A 153 0.94 -19.46 -4.03
C GLU A 153 1.10 -18.21 -4.91
N LEU A 154 0.75 -17.04 -4.38
CA LEU A 154 0.89 -15.78 -5.10
C LEU A 154 2.36 -15.49 -5.46
N ASN A 155 3.26 -15.67 -4.50
CA ASN A 155 4.70 -15.46 -4.66
C ASN A 155 5.31 -16.46 -5.66
N GLN A 156 4.87 -17.72 -5.65
CA GLN A 156 5.31 -18.71 -6.66
C GLN A 156 4.92 -18.31 -8.09
N LEU A 157 3.85 -17.53 -8.25
CA LEU A 157 3.44 -16.97 -9.53
C LEU A 157 4.18 -15.68 -9.90
N GLY A 158 5.04 -15.15 -9.02
CA GLY A 158 5.83 -13.93 -9.24
C GLY A 158 5.19 -12.66 -8.67
N TYR A 159 4.13 -12.78 -7.87
CA TYR A 159 3.36 -11.67 -7.35
C TYR A 159 3.51 -11.54 -5.84
N SER A 160 3.59 -10.30 -5.36
CA SER A 160 3.47 -9.93 -3.97
C SER A 160 2.02 -9.59 -3.65
N ILE A 161 1.64 -9.70 -2.38
CA ILE A 161 0.35 -9.16 -1.92
C ILE A 161 0.24 -7.64 -2.14
N TYR A 162 1.36 -6.93 -2.21
CA TYR A 162 1.38 -5.48 -2.45
C TYR A 162 1.20 -5.10 -3.93
N ASP A 163 1.13 -6.09 -4.82
CA ASP A 163 0.85 -5.90 -6.25
C ASP A 163 -0.65 -5.77 -6.53
N CYS A 164 -1.51 -5.81 -5.50
CA CYS A 164 -2.95 -5.72 -5.64
C CYS A 164 -3.38 -4.32 -6.10
N ILE A 165 -3.75 -4.19 -7.37
CA ILE A 165 -4.20 -2.94 -8.00
C ILE A 165 -5.72 -2.77 -8.00
N TYR A 166 -6.47 -3.87 -7.88
CA TYR A 166 -7.93 -3.83 -7.80
C TYR A 166 -8.45 -4.96 -6.92
N CYS A 167 -9.48 -4.65 -6.12
CA CYS A 167 -10.12 -5.64 -5.27
C CYS A 167 -11.62 -5.38 -5.10
N TYR A 168 -12.39 -6.46 -5.19
CA TYR A 168 -13.78 -6.54 -4.80
C TYR A 168 -13.94 -7.69 -3.81
N ASN A 169 -14.31 -7.38 -2.57
CA ASN A 169 -14.55 -8.38 -1.53
C ASN A 169 -16.05 -8.41 -1.18
N HIS A 170 -16.76 -9.41 -1.68
CA HIS A 170 -18.20 -9.56 -1.47
C HIS A 170 -18.58 -9.70 0.01
N LEU A 171 -17.68 -10.23 0.83
CA LEU A 171 -17.91 -10.48 2.25
C LEU A 171 -18.12 -9.20 3.05
N LEU A 172 -17.66 -8.06 2.54
CA LEU A 172 -17.88 -6.76 3.17
C LEU A 172 -19.34 -6.29 3.10
N PHE A 173 -20.11 -6.83 2.16
CA PHE A 173 -21.50 -6.44 1.92
C PHE A 173 -22.50 -7.47 2.44
N THR A 174 -22.01 -8.63 2.90
CA THR A 174 -22.87 -9.73 3.33
C THR A 174 -23.19 -9.59 4.82
N ASN A 175 -24.48 -9.54 5.16
CA ASN A 175 -24.89 -9.64 6.56
C ASN A 175 -24.62 -11.07 7.06
N LYS A 176 -24.00 -11.24 8.22
CA LYS A 176 -23.60 -12.54 8.82
C LYS A 176 -24.70 -13.61 8.86
N LYS A 177 -25.97 -13.22 8.67
CA LYS A 177 -27.13 -14.11 8.63
C LYS A 177 -27.35 -14.82 7.27
N LEU A 178 -26.78 -14.31 6.18
CA LEU A 178 -26.98 -14.88 4.84
C LEU A 178 -25.83 -15.84 4.52
N LYS A 179 -26.10 -17.15 4.65
CA LYS A 179 -25.22 -18.23 4.20
C LYS A 179 -25.40 -18.45 2.70
N THR A 180 -24.90 -17.52 1.90
CA THR A 180 -24.96 -17.60 0.44
C THR A 180 -23.56 -17.77 -0.13
N ALA A 181 -23.44 -18.58 -1.20
CA ALA A 181 -22.22 -18.65 -1.97
C ALA A 181 -21.96 -17.28 -2.61
N CYS A 182 -20.70 -16.85 -2.64
CA CYS A 182 -20.35 -15.59 -3.27
C CYS A 182 -18.94 -15.64 -3.86
N THR A 183 -18.65 -14.71 -4.76
CA THR A 183 -17.35 -14.60 -5.40
C THR A 183 -16.77 -13.21 -5.18
N SER A 184 -15.51 -13.17 -4.75
CA SER A 184 -14.68 -11.98 -4.64
C SER A 184 -13.59 -12.01 -5.72
N PHE A 185 -13.11 -10.84 -6.13
CA PHE A 185 -12.13 -10.68 -7.21
C PHE A 185 -10.96 -9.83 -6.74
N TYR A 186 -9.73 -10.24 -7.07
CA TYR A 186 -8.51 -9.49 -6.79
C TYR A 186 -7.65 -9.49 -8.05
N GLN A 187 -7.09 -8.34 -8.40
CA GLN A 187 -6.23 -8.16 -9.56
C GLN A 187 -4.86 -7.69 -9.09
N PHE A 188 -3.83 -8.39 -9.53
CA PHE A 188 -2.44 -8.12 -9.22
C PHE A 188 -1.67 -7.73 -10.48
N ASP A 189 -0.80 -6.75 -10.34
CA ASP A 189 0.12 -6.26 -11.37
C ASP A 189 1.51 -6.11 -10.76
N ASN A 190 2.45 -6.90 -11.26
CA ASN A 190 3.85 -6.87 -10.82
C ASN A 190 4.74 -6.16 -11.85
N GLU A 191 4.15 -5.32 -12.73
CA GLU A 191 4.79 -4.59 -13.84
C GLU A 191 5.20 -5.47 -15.02
N ASP A 192 5.46 -6.77 -14.80
CA ASP A 192 5.77 -7.73 -15.86
C ASP A 192 4.51 -8.35 -16.49
N SER A 193 3.51 -8.66 -15.66
CA SER A 193 2.31 -9.36 -16.10
C SER A 193 1.17 -9.23 -15.09
N ILE A 194 -0.05 -9.50 -15.55
CA ILE A 194 -1.25 -9.40 -14.71
C ILE A 194 -1.70 -10.77 -14.18
N CYS A 195 -2.13 -10.86 -12.91
CA CYS A 195 -2.74 -12.05 -12.31
C CYS A 195 -4.09 -11.75 -11.66
N GLY A 196 -5.12 -12.50 -12.05
CA GLY A 196 -6.44 -12.45 -11.44
C GLY A 196 -6.62 -13.58 -10.43
N VAL A 197 -7.19 -13.24 -9.27
CA VAL A 197 -7.59 -14.20 -8.24
C VAL A 197 -9.09 -14.12 -8.00
N GLN A 198 -9.77 -15.25 -8.20
CA GLN A 198 -11.19 -15.41 -7.87
C GLN A 198 -11.32 -16.19 -6.58
N HIS A 199 -11.95 -15.61 -5.58
CA HIS A 199 -12.25 -16.28 -4.31
C HIS A 199 -13.72 -16.66 -4.29
N HIS A 200 -13.98 -17.95 -4.38
CA HIS A 200 -15.31 -18.54 -4.27
C HIS A 200 -15.54 -19.00 -2.83
N ARG A 201 -16.37 -18.25 -2.11
CA ARG A 201 -16.80 -18.62 -0.75
C ARG A 201 -17.96 -19.59 -0.80
N MET A 202 -17.83 -20.67 -0.06
CA MET A 202 -18.86 -21.70 0.03
C MET A 202 -19.86 -21.40 1.18
N PRO A 203 -21.16 -21.71 1.02
CA PRO A 203 -22.18 -21.41 2.03
C PRO A 203 -21.98 -22.12 3.37
N THR A 204 -21.37 -23.30 3.35
CA THR A 204 -21.26 -24.21 4.49
C THR A 204 -19.88 -24.14 5.10
N GLU A 205 -19.78 -24.12 6.44
CA GLU A 205 -18.49 -24.03 7.16
C GLU A 205 -17.61 -25.28 6.97
N ASP A 206 -18.21 -26.43 6.64
CA ASP A 206 -17.51 -27.69 6.41
C ASP A 206 -16.81 -27.77 5.04
N VAL A 207 -16.96 -26.75 4.20
CA VAL A 207 -16.39 -26.69 2.86
C VAL A 207 -15.34 -25.59 2.78
N LEU A 208 -14.16 -25.95 2.28
CA LEU A 208 -13.06 -25.02 2.04
C LEU A 208 -13.44 -23.98 0.99
N ASP A 209 -12.99 -22.75 1.20
CA ASP A 209 -13.06 -21.69 0.21
C ASP A 209 -12.06 -21.98 -0.92
N ARG A 210 -12.46 -21.69 -2.16
CA ARG A 210 -11.63 -21.93 -3.35
C ARG A 210 -11.08 -20.61 -3.87
N TYR A 211 -9.76 -20.54 -4.02
CA TYR A 211 -9.05 -19.45 -4.67
C TYR A 211 -8.50 -19.93 -6.00
N GLU A 212 -8.89 -19.28 -7.08
CA GLU A 212 -8.42 -19.58 -8.43
C GLU A 212 -7.52 -18.46 -8.94
N PHE A 213 -6.27 -18.79 -9.20
CA PHE A 213 -5.26 -17.87 -9.72
C PHE A 213 -5.17 -18.09 -11.23
N THR A 214 -5.20 -17.00 -12.00
CA THR A 214 -5.00 -17.04 -13.45
C THR A 214 -4.11 -15.88 -13.86
N THR A 215 -2.92 -16.20 -14.36
CA THR A 215 -2.00 -15.21 -14.92
C THR A 215 -2.35 -14.93 -16.38
N SER A 216 -2.04 -13.72 -16.84
CA SER A 216 -2.12 -13.31 -18.25
C SER A 216 -1.24 -14.17 -19.17
N LEU A 217 -0.23 -14.83 -18.63
CA LEU A 217 0.62 -15.81 -19.33
C LEU A 217 0.00 -17.21 -19.42
N GLY A 218 -1.24 -17.39 -18.96
CA GLY A 218 -1.97 -18.66 -19.05
C GLY A 218 -1.68 -19.67 -17.93
N LYS A 219 -0.78 -19.36 -16.97
CA LYS A 219 -0.58 -20.19 -15.77
C LYS A 219 -1.81 -20.11 -14.87
N ARG A 220 -2.23 -21.26 -14.34
CA ARG A 220 -3.39 -21.39 -13.45
C ARG A 220 -3.03 -22.20 -12.21
N SER A 221 -3.50 -21.77 -11.05
CA SER A 221 -3.40 -22.51 -9.78
C SER A 221 -4.75 -22.48 -9.05
N ILE A 222 -5.01 -23.50 -8.24
CA ILE A 222 -6.19 -23.57 -7.38
C ILE A 222 -5.73 -23.87 -5.96
N LEU A 223 -6.14 -23.03 -5.02
CA LEU A 223 -5.86 -23.20 -3.61
C LEU A 223 -7.18 -23.36 -2.83
N LEU A 224 -7.25 -24.39 -2.00
CA LEU A 224 -8.35 -24.61 -1.07
C LEU A 224 -7.90 -24.23 0.34
N LEU A 225 -8.60 -23.26 0.93
CA LEU A 225 -8.29 -22.71 2.25
C LEU A 225 -9.47 -22.85 3.21
N LYS A 226 -9.15 -22.92 4.50
CA LYS A 226 -10.16 -22.86 5.56
C LYS A 226 -10.68 -21.42 5.70
N LYS A 227 -11.90 -21.31 6.21
CA LYS A 227 -12.57 -20.04 6.47
C LYS A 227 -12.01 -19.33 7.69
#